data_AF-A0A524J6T0-F1
#
_entry.id   AF-A0A524J6T0-F1
#
_cell.length_a   1.000
_cell.length_b   1.000
_cell.length_c   1.000
_cell.angle_alpha   90.00
_cell.angle_beta   90.00
_cell.angle_gamma   90.00
#
_symmetry.space_group_name_H-M   'P 1'
#
loop_
_entity.id
_entity.type
_entity.pdbx_description
1 polymer ?
#
loop_
_entity_poly.entity_id
_entity_poly.type
_entity_poly.pdbx_seq_one_letter_code
_entity_poly.pdbx_strand_id
1 'polypeptide(L)'
;MIGFTPLYYALPDELPIIGTDHWVILFIGLLMVAVIEGVRLSFGLMFPGLRPYERHQVASYVWASVGVLVALWLMPSEVGTVCIVGMAVTDPIAGELRKRYRTPMASILPPIAIYGAICLTIMVQMTSWTWELILIMCAVGSVSAILSERWKTKYLDDDFLMIVVPGILMTALALTL
;
A
#
# COMPACT_ATOMS: atom_id res chain seq x y z
N MET A 1 6.95 1.64 -8.96
CA MET A 1 6.80 3.10 -8.75
C MET A 1 6.12 3.44 -7.42
N ILE A 2 5.09 2.72 -6.97
CA ILE A 2 4.37 3.02 -5.71
C ILE A 2 5.26 3.01 -4.44
N GLY A 3 6.24 2.11 -4.35
CA GLY A 3 7.12 2.03 -3.17
C GLY A 3 7.97 3.27 -2.84
N PHE A 4 8.10 4.23 -3.76
CA PHE A 4 8.81 5.50 -3.50
C PHE A 4 7.89 6.62 -2.99
N THR A 5 6.58 6.40 -2.99
CA THR A 5 5.61 7.42 -2.54
C THR A 5 5.79 7.88 -1.08
N PRO A 6 6.40 7.11 -0.14
CA PRO A 6 6.73 7.63 1.19
C PRO A 6 7.76 8.77 1.19
N LEU A 7 8.47 9.04 0.09
CA LEU A 7 9.27 10.27 -0.07
C LEU A 7 8.43 11.54 0.10
N TYR A 8 7.11 11.43 -0.04
CA TYR A 8 6.16 12.47 0.31
C TYR A 8 6.38 13.02 1.74
N TYR A 9 6.68 12.14 2.71
CA TYR A 9 6.91 12.57 4.10
C TYR A 9 8.18 13.43 4.28
N ALA A 10 9.06 13.47 3.29
CA ALA A 10 10.23 14.35 3.30
C ALA A 10 9.93 15.76 2.75
N LEU A 11 8.73 16.01 2.22
CA LEU A 11 8.34 17.32 1.73
C LEU A 11 7.99 18.26 2.88
N PRO A 12 8.40 19.55 2.82
CA PRO A 12 7.98 20.54 3.79
C PRO A 12 6.45 20.73 3.73
N ASP A 13 5.84 21.07 4.87
CA ASP A 13 4.39 21.26 4.99
C ASP A 13 3.87 22.28 3.97
N GLU A 14 4.59 23.40 3.84
CA GLU A 14 4.37 24.39 2.79
C GLU A 14 5.43 24.24 1.69
N LEU A 15 4.99 24.12 0.44
CA LEU A 15 5.87 24.04 -0.71
C LEU A 15 6.36 25.46 -1.07
N PRO A 16 7.66 25.78 -0.91
CA PRO A 16 8.15 27.15 -1.08
C PRO A 16 7.98 27.69 -2.51
N ILE A 17 7.86 26.79 -3.48
CA ILE A 17 7.77 27.11 -4.91
C ILE A 17 6.34 27.49 -5.32
N ILE A 18 5.33 26.93 -4.65
CA ILE A 18 3.91 27.04 -5.05
C ILE A 18 3.10 27.80 -3.97
N GLY A 19 3.62 27.92 -2.74
CA GLY A 19 2.93 28.55 -1.62
C GLY A 19 1.65 27.79 -1.24
N THR A 20 1.67 26.47 -1.35
CA THR A 20 0.53 25.59 -1.09
C THR A 20 0.96 24.45 -0.19
N ASP A 21 0.04 23.93 0.59
CA ASP A 21 0.26 22.76 1.42
C ASP A 21 0.60 21.52 0.59
N HIS A 22 1.49 20.68 1.11
CA HIS A 22 1.93 19.46 0.43
C HIS A 22 0.80 18.47 0.10
N TRP A 23 -0.33 18.48 0.84
CA TRP A 23 -1.45 17.55 0.66
C TRP A 23 -2.16 17.79 -0.67
N VAL A 24 -2.08 19.02 -1.20
CA VAL A 24 -2.62 19.35 -2.52
C VAL A 24 -1.91 18.55 -3.61
N ILE A 25 -0.61 18.23 -3.47
CA ILE A 25 0.10 17.35 -4.40
C ILE A 25 -0.53 15.96 -4.44
N LEU A 26 -0.92 15.40 -3.29
CA LEU A 26 -1.51 14.06 -3.23
C LEU A 26 -2.81 14.00 -4.02
N PHE A 27 -3.68 15.01 -3.85
CA PHE A 27 -4.92 15.09 -4.60
C PHE A 27 -4.73 15.35 -6.08
N ILE A 28 -3.81 16.23 -6.45
CA ILE A 28 -3.47 16.45 -7.86
C ILE A 28 -2.97 15.13 -8.47
N GLY A 29 -2.12 14.39 -7.75
CA GLY A 29 -1.66 13.06 -8.15
C GLY A 29 -2.82 12.09 -8.37
N LEU A 30 -3.74 11.97 -7.40
CA LEU A 30 -4.92 11.12 -7.53
C LEU A 30 -5.81 11.55 -8.71
N LEU A 31 -6.04 12.86 -8.87
CA LEU A 31 -6.84 13.41 -9.96
C LEU A 31 -6.20 13.10 -11.31
N MET A 32 -4.87 13.23 -11.43
CA MET A 32 -4.15 12.85 -12.65
C MET A 32 -4.32 11.37 -12.97
N VAL A 33 -4.17 10.48 -11.97
CA VAL A 33 -4.40 9.04 -12.17
C VAL A 33 -5.85 8.78 -12.60
N ALA A 34 -6.84 9.42 -11.97
CA ALA A 34 -8.24 9.27 -12.31
C ALA A 34 -8.56 9.78 -13.73
N VAL A 35 -7.96 10.90 -14.15
CA VAL A 35 -8.12 11.45 -15.50
C VAL A 35 -7.49 10.54 -16.54
N ILE A 36 -6.25 10.08 -16.32
CA ILE A 36 -5.57 9.13 -17.21
C ILE A 36 -6.39 7.85 -17.36
N GLU A 37 -6.95 7.35 -16.26
CA GLU A 37 -7.79 6.17 -16.25
C GLU A 37 -9.14 6.40 -16.97
N GLY A 38 -9.77 7.55 -16.76
CA GLY A 38 -11.00 7.93 -17.47
C GLY A 38 -10.79 8.03 -18.98
N VAL A 39 -9.66 8.57 -19.42
CA VAL A 39 -9.24 8.59 -20.82
C VAL A 39 -9.01 7.15 -21.31
N ARG A 40 -8.29 6.31 -20.58
CA ARG A 40 -8.06 4.90 -20.93
C ARG A 40 -9.38 4.16 -21.18
N LEU A 41 -10.34 4.29 -20.27
CA LEU A 41 -11.66 3.65 -20.36
C LEU A 41 -12.46 4.19 -21.56
N SER A 42 -12.41 5.50 -21.79
CA SER A 42 -13.14 6.15 -22.88
C SER A 42 -12.61 5.76 -24.27
N PHE A 43 -11.29 5.56 -24.41
CA PHE A 43 -10.64 5.20 -25.67
C PHE A 43 -10.35 3.69 -25.81
N GLY A 44 -10.66 2.88 -24.81
CA GLY A 44 -10.41 1.43 -24.83
C GLY A 44 -8.94 1.03 -24.95
N LEU A 45 -8.04 1.91 -24.51
CA LEU A 45 -6.58 1.74 -24.62
C LEU A 45 -6.09 0.61 -23.68
N MET A 46 -5.23 -0.27 -24.19
CA MET A 46 -4.59 -1.32 -23.39
C MET A 46 -3.14 -0.92 -23.11
N PHE A 47 -2.82 -0.65 -21.84
CA PHE A 47 -1.43 -0.61 -21.41
C PHE A 47 -0.81 -2.02 -21.44
N PRO A 48 0.46 -2.16 -21.85
CA PRO A 48 1.15 -3.44 -21.79
C PRO A 48 1.23 -3.92 -20.33
N GLY A 49 0.61 -5.06 -20.03
CA GLY A 49 0.60 -5.67 -18.69
C GLY A 49 -0.77 -5.77 -18.01
N LEU A 50 -1.80 -5.10 -18.53
CA LEU A 50 -3.19 -5.23 -18.02
C LEU A 50 -3.76 -6.62 -18.33
N ARG A 51 -4.51 -7.19 -17.38
CA ARG A 51 -5.18 -8.47 -17.59
C ARG A 51 -6.38 -8.28 -18.54
N PRO A 52 -6.72 -9.26 -19.39
CA PRO A 52 -7.77 -9.08 -20.42
C PRO A 52 -9.16 -8.67 -19.88
N TYR A 53 -9.46 -8.97 -18.61
CA TYR A 53 -10.72 -8.63 -17.97
C TYR A 53 -10.74 -7.23 -17.32
N GLU A 54 -9.59 -6.58 -17.14
CA GLU A 54 -9.45 -5.19 -16.61
C GLU A 54 -9.69 -4.12 -17.70
N ARG A 55 -10.10 -4.56 -18.90
CA ARG A 55 -10.34 -3.69 -20.04
C ARG A 55 -11.53 -2.74 -19.83
N HIS A 56 -12.50 -3.10 -19.00
CA HIS A 56 -13.77 -2.36 -18.82
C HIS A 56 -14.09 -2.03 -17.35
N GLN A 57 -13.17 -2.31 -16.43
CA GLN A 57 -13.31 -1.98 -15.01
C GLN A 57 -12.35 -0.85 -14.66
N VAL A 58 -12.69 -0.07 -13.64
CA VAL A 58 -11.76 0.87 -13.00
C VAL A 58 -10.50 0.10 -12.63
N ALA A 59 -9.36 0.47 -13.20
CA ALA A 59 -8.13 -0.29 -13.07
C ALA A 59 -7.68 -0.35 -11.61
N SER A 60 -7.00 -1.46 -11.28
CA SER A 60 -6.23 -1.66 -10.05
C SER A 60 -5.37 -0.45 -9.70
N TYR A 61 -4.85 0.28 -10.71
CA TYR A 61 -4.08 1.51 -10.51
C TYR A 61 -4.82 2.62 -9.74
N VAL A 62 -6.11 2.83 -9.97
CA VAL A 62 -6.88 3.84 -9.22
C VAL A 62 -7.04 3.40 -7.78
N TRP A 63 -7.40 2.13 -7.55
CA TRP A 63 -7.55 1.59 -6.20
C TRP A 63 -6.25 1.64 -5.40
N ALA A 64 -5.14 1.24 -6.01
CA ALA A 64 -3.82 1.35 -5.40
C ALA A 64 -3.47 2.82 -5.08
N SER A 65 -3.80 3.76 -5.98
CA SER A 65 -3.55 5.20 -5.75
C SER A 65 -4.41 5.77 -4.62
N VAL A 66 -5.67 5.34 -4.51
CA VAL A 66 -6.54 5.70 -3.37
C VAL A 66 -5.99 5.11 -2.08
N GLY A 67 -5.49 3.87 -2.08
CA GLY A 67 -4.86 3.24 -0.92
C GLY A 67 -3.64 4.03 -0.45
N VAL A 68 -2.78 4.44 -1.38
CA VAL A 68 -1.62 5.30 -1.10
C VAL A 68 -2.05 6.65 -0.54
N LEU A 69 -3.06 7.31 -1.11
CA LEU A 69 -3.59 8.58 -0.58
C LEU A 69 -4.07 8.42 0.87
N VAL A 70 -4.85 7.37 1.14
CA VAL A 70 -5.34 7.06 2.49
C VAL A 70 -4.18 6.86 3.45
N ALA A 71 -3.16 6.10 3.04
CA ALA A 71 -1.99 5.86 3.88
C ALA A 71 -1.16 7.12 4.14
N LEU A 72 -0.92 7.96 3.13
CA LEU A 72 -0.10 9.16 3.26
C LEU A 72 -0.78 10.28 4.03
N TRP A 73 -2.11 10.35 3.97
CA TRP A 73 -2.86 11.41 4.65
C TRP A 73 -3.30 11.01 6.05
N LEU A 74 -3.85 9.81 6.23
CA LEU A 74 -4.55 9.46 7.48
C LEU A 74 -3.70 8.67 8.47
N MET A 75 -2.60 8.05 8.02
CA MET A 75 -1.79 7.18 8.88
C MET A 75 -0.53 7.89 9.36
N PRO A 76 0.01 7.50 10.53
CA PRO A 76 1.35 7.93 10.94
C PRO A 76 2.39 7.61 9.87
N SER A 77 3.42 8.45 9.76
CA SER A 77 4.43 8.36 8.70
C SER A 77 5.08 6.99 8.61
N GLU A 78 5.36 6.37 9.76
CA GLU A 78 6.00 5.07 9.88
C GLU A 78 5.05 3.97 9.39
N VAL A 79 3.80 4.01 9.84
CA VAL A 79 2.75 3.05 9.48
C VAL A 79 2.44 3.12 7.99
N GLY A 80 2.21 4.32 7.46
CA GLY A 80 1.94 4.52 6.03
C GLY A 80 3.11 4.05 5.16
N THR A 81 4.35 4.33 5.58
CA THR A 81 5.57 3.85 4.89
C THR A 81 5.64 2.33 4.89
N VAL A 82 5.40 1.68 6.03
CA VAL A 82 5.36 0.21 6.13
C VAL A 82 4.32 -0.38 5.19
N CYS A 83 3.09 0.14 5.19
CA CYS A 83 2.01 -0.39 4.36
C CYS A 83 2.32 -0.29 2.87
N ILE A 84 2.83 0.86 2.43
CA ILE A 84 3.13 1.10 1.02
C ILE A 84 4.32 0.26 0.55
N VAL A 85 5.44 0.30 1.28
CA VAL A 85 6.66 -0.45 0.91
C VAL A 85 6.42 -1.95 1.06
N GLY A 86 5.75 -2.35 2.14
CA GLY A 86 5.36 -3.73 2.42
C GLY A 86 4.52 -4.30 1.28
N MET A 87 3.43 -3.63 0.88
CA MET A 87 2.62 -4.06 -0.27
C MET A 87 3.46 -4.14 -1.56
N ALA A 88 4.20 -3.07 -1.89
CA ALA A 88 4.93 -2.98 -3.15
C ALA A 88 5.99 -4.08 -3.35
N VAL A 89 6.54 -4.62 -2.25
CA VAL A 89 7.49 -5.74 -2.29
C VAL A 89 6.78 -7.09 -2.14
N THR A 90 5.81 -7.20 -1.23
CA THR A 90 5.22 -8.50 -0.90
C THR A 90 4.17 -8.98 -1.89
N ASP A 91 3.45 -8.09 -2.57
CA ASP A 91 2.48 -8.47 -3.61
C ASP A 91 3.11 -9.31 -4.75
N PRO A 92 4.17 -8.84 -5.46
CA PRO A 92 4.74 -9.61 -6.56
C PRO A 92 5.32 -10.95 -6.08
N ILE A 93 5.86 -11.00 -4.87
CA ILE A 93 6.39 -12.22 -4.26
C ILE A 93 5.26 -13.19 -3.92
N ALA A 94 4.20 -12.71 -3.26
CA ALA A 94 3.04 -13.53 -2.92
C ALA A 94 2.37 -14.09 -4.18
N GLY A 95 2.19 -13.25 -5.21
CA GLY A 95 1.66 -13.63 -6.51
C GLY A 95 2.49 -14.72 -7.21
N GLU A 96 3.82 -14.59 -7.20
CA GLU A 96 4.72 -15.58 -7.82
C GLU A 96 4.78 -16.89 -7.03
N LEU A 97 4.87 -16.82 -5.71
CA LEU A 97 4.85 -18.00 -4.85
C LEU A 97 3.54 -18.77 -4.97
N ARG A 98 2.41 -18.08 -5.09
CA ARG A 98 1.09 -18.70 -5.31
C ARG A 98 1.00 -19.40 -6.66
N LYS A 99 1.65 -18.89 -7.70
CA LYS A 99 1.72 -19.57 -9.02
C LYS A 99 2.62 -20.80 -8.98
N ARG A 100 3.76 -20.69 -8.28
CA ARG A 100 4.81 -21.73 -8.29
C ARG A 100 4.53 -22.87 -7.31
N TYR A 101 3.96 -22.59 -6.15
CA TYR A 101 3.75 -23.56 -5.08
C TYR A 101 2.26 -23.82 -4.85
N ARG A 102 1.87 -25.10 -4.83
CA ARG A 102 0.48 -25.52 -4.55
C ARG A 102 0.15 -25.65 -3.07
N THR A 103 1.15 -25.56 -2.19
CA THR A 103 0.94 -25.69 -0.74
C THR A 103 0.63 -24.32 -0.10
N PRO A 104 -0.41 -24.22 0.75
CA PRO A 104 -0.76 -22.97 1.41
C PRO A 104 0.38 -22.38 2.24
N MET A 105 1.13 -23.20 2.98
CA MET A 105 2.23 -22.71 3.81
C MET A 105 3.34 -22.02 3.00
N ALA A 106 3.75 -22.58 1.86
CA ALA A 106 4.83 -22.03 1.05
C ALA A 106 4.44 -20.71 0.34
N SER A 107 3.14 -20.46 0.18
CA SER A 107 2.62 -19.21 -0.41
C SER A 107 2.29 -18.12 0.63
N ILE A 108 2.22 -18.46 1.92
CA ILE A 108 1.84 -17.51 2.99
C ILE A 108 3.05 -17.10 3.83
N LEU A 109 3.85 -18.08 4.26
CA LEU A 109 4.86 -17.85 5.26
C LEU A 109 5.98 -16.91 4.78
N PRO A 110 6.49 -17.05 3.54
CA PRO A 110 7.53 -16.14 3.07
C PRO A 110 7.04 -14.69 2.91
N PRO A 111 5.86 -14.40 2.31
CA PRO A 111 5.35 -13.02 2.27
C PRO A 111 5.12 -12.40 3.65
N ILE A 112 4.62 -13.16 4.63
CA ILE A 112 4.49 -12.67 6.02
C ILE A 112 5.86 -12.32 6.60
N ALA A 113 6.85 -13.19 6.44
CA ALA A 113 8.20 -12.96 6.97
C ALA A 113 8.86 -11.74 6.32
N ILE A 114 8.72 -11.58 5.00
CA ILE A 114 9.26 -10.44 4.27
C ILE A 114 8.57 -9.14 4.69
N TYR A 115 7.24 -9.13 4.76
CA TYR A 115 6.50 -7.96 5.24
C TYR A 115 6.92 -7.61 6.66
N GLY A 116 7.00 -8.60 7.55
CA GLY A 116 7.42 -8.42 8.93
C GLY A 116 8.82 -7.84 9.06
N ALA A 117 9.77 -8.31 8.23
CA ALA A 117 11.14 -7.76 8.20
C ALA A 117 11.20 -6.32 7.70
N ILE A 118 10.42 -5.98 6.65
CA ILE A 118 10.28 -4.61 6.16
C ILE A 118 9.68 -3.72 7.25
N CYS A 119 8.60 -4.17 7.89
CA CYS A 119 7.95 -3.47 8.98
C CYS A 119 8.92 -3.20 10.13
N LEU A 120 9.65 -4.23 10.57
CA LEU A 120 10.63 -4.09 11.65
C LEU A 120 11.71 -3.08 11.30
N THR A 121 12.25 -3.15 10.08
CA THR A 121 13.32 -2.26 9.63
C THR A 121 12.87 -0.80 9.62
N ILE A 122 11.68 -0.53 9.07
CA ILE A 122 11.12 0.82 8.98
C ILE A 122 10.76 1.35 10.38
N MET A 123 10.08 0.54 11.20
CA MET A 123 9.68 0.96 12.54
C MET A 123 10.90 1.30 13.41
N VAL A 124 11.93 0.45 13.43
CA VAL A 124 13.14 0.71 14.21
C VAL A 124 13.87 1.99 13.77
N GLN A 125 13.78 2.36 12.50
CA GLN A 125 14.43 3.57 11.96
C GLN A 125 13.63 4.84 12.15
N MET A 126 12.29 4.75 12.10
CA MET A 126 11.43 5.94 12.05
C MET A 126 10.66 6.20 13.35
N THR A 127 10.51 5.22 14.24
CA THR A 127 9.84 5.41 15.54
C THR A 127 10.78 5.24 16.74
N SER A 128 10.35 5.82 17.86
CA SER A 128 10.94 5.64 19.20
C SER A 128 10.05 4.81 20.13
N TRP A 129 9.06 4.10 19.58
CA TRP A 129 8.19 3.20 20.31
C TRP A 129 8.95 2.05 20.98
N THR A 130 8.34 1.46 22.01
CA THR A 130 8.95 0.32 22.71
C THR A 130 9.05 -0.91 21.80
N TRP A 131 10.02 -1.77 22.08
CA TRP A 131 10.25 -2.99 21.31
C TRP A 131 9.04 -3.90 21.30
N GLU A 132 8.28 -3.98 22.40
CA GLU A 132 7.07 -4.78 22.49
C GLU A 132 6.02 -4.28 21.49
N LEU A 133 5.81 -2.96 21.42
CA LEU A 133 4.85 -2.37 20.49
C LEU A 133 5.28 -2.62 19.04
N ILE A 134 6.56 -2.41 18.72
CA ILE A 134 7.10 -2.64 17.36
C ILE A 134 6.86 -4.09 16.93
N LEU A 135 7.13 -5.07 17.80
CA LEU A 135 6.93 -6.49 17.47
C LEU A 135 5.45 -6.82 17.24
N ILE A 136 4.55 -6.26 18.04
CA ILE A 136 3.10 -6.40 17.86
C ILE A 136 2.67 -5.79 16.52
N MET A 137 3.16 -4.59 16.19
CA MET A 137 2.88 -3.94 14.89
C MET A 137 3.36 -4.80 13.72
N CYS A 138 4.56 -5.37 13.80
CA CYS A 138 5.10 -6.23 12.76
C CYS A 138 4.24 -7.48 12.57
N ALA A 139 3.82 -8.12 13.65
CA ALA A 139 2.96 -9.29 13.60
C ALA A 139 1.58 -8.96 13.02
N VAL A 140 0.93 -7.90 13.52
CA VAL A 140 -0.40 -7.49 13.07
C VAL A 140 -0.38 -7.00 11.64
N GLY A 141 0.56 -6.14 11.27
CA GLY A 141 0.73 -5.60 9.93
C GLY A 141 1.00 -6.69 8.89
N SER A 142 1.96 -7.59 9.16
CA SER A 142 2.29 -8.66 8.21
C SER A 142 1.15 -9.67 8.01
N VAL A 143 0.50 -10.10 9.09
CA VAL A 143 -0.60 -11.07 9.00
C VAL A 143 -1.80 -10.43 8.29
N SER A 144 -2.19 -9.22 8.67
CA SER A 144 -3.34 -8.55 8.05
C SER A 144 -3.12 -8.16 6.59
N ALA A 145 -1.91 -7.79 6.19
CA ALA A 145 -1.56 -7.54 4.78
C ALA A 145 -1.74 -8.81 3.94
N ILE A 146 -1.18 -9.94 4.37
CA ILE A 146 -1.25 -11.20 3.60
C ILE A 146 -2.65 -11.82 3.65
N LEU A 147 -3.42 -11.60 4.72
CA LEU A 147 -4.84 -11.96 4.72
C LEU A 147 -5.65 -11.11 3.73
N SER A 148 -5.31 -9.84 3.59
CA SER A 148 -5.97 -8.91 2.67
C SER A 148 -5.71 -9.27 1.20
N GLU A 149 -4.50 -9.70 0.85
CA GLU A 149 -4.17 -10.24 -0.49
C GLU A 149 -5.11 -11.38 -0.92
N ARG A 150 -5.55 -12.19 0.04
CA ARG A 150 -6.40 -13.35 -0.22
C ARG A 150 -7.87 -12.98 -0.34
N TRP A 151 -8.25 -11.80 0.13
CA TRP A 151 -9.62 -11.38 0.17
C TRP A 151 -10.04 -10.79 -1.17
N LYS A 152 -10.49 -11.67 -2.06
CA LYS A 152 -10.97 -11.27 -3.39
C LYS A 152 -12.37 -10.66 -3.29
N THR A 153 -12.47 -9.36 -3.53
CA THR A 153 -13.75 -8.65 -3.61
C THR A 153 -13.98 -8.20 -5.04
N LYS A 154 -15.25 -8.17 -5.49
CA LYS A 154 -15.61 -7.74 -6.86
C LYS A 154 -15.40 -6.23 -7.10
N TYR A 155 -15.42 -5.45 -6.02
CA TYR A 155 -15.45 -3.99 -6.07
C TYR A 155 -14.16 -3.32 -5.60
N LEU A 156 -13.32 -4.04 -4.85
CA LEU A 156 -12.12 -3.51 -4.22
C LEU A 156 -10.93 -4.34 -4.68
N ASP A 157 -9.86 -3.65 -5.06
CA ASP A 157 -8.60 -4.26 -5.47
C ASP A 157 -7.80 -4.75 -4.25
N ASP A 158 -7.02 -5.80 -4.43
CA ASP A 158 -6.17 -6.39 -3.39
C ASP A 158 -5.08 -5.41 -2.93
N ASP A 159 -4.50 -4.62 -3.84
CA ASP A 159 -3.48 -3.61 -3.51
C ASP A 159 -4.01 -2.58 -2.50
N PHE A 160 -5.26 -2.13 -2.69
CA PHE A 160 -5.91 -1.20 -1.77
C PHE A 160 -6.05 -1.83 -0.37
N LEU A 161 -6.54 -3.08 -0.31
CA LEU A 161 -6.75 -3.76 0.96
C LEU A 161 -5.43 -4.04 1.68
N MET A 162 -4.39 -4.43 0.94
CA MET A 162 -3.04 -4.66 1.45
C MET A 162 -2.35 -3.41 1.99
N ILE A 163 -2.80 -2.21 1.62
CA ILE A 163 -2.34 -0.96 2.24
C ILE A 163 -3.25 -0.60 3.42
N VAL A 164 -4.56 -0.52 3.20
CA VAL A 164 -5.50 0.13 4.11
C VAL A 164 -5.80 -0.71 5.35
N VAL A 165 -6.02 -2.01 5.20
CA VAL A 165 -6.35 -2.90 6.33
C VAL A 165 -5.21 -2.97 7.36
N PRO A 166 -3.96 -3.31 6.98
CA PRO A 166 -2.87 -3.33 7.96
C PRO A 166 -2.60 -1.96 8.56
N GLY A 167 -2.75 -0.90 7.77
CA GLY A 167 -2.53 0.47 8.22
C GLY A 167 -3.55 0.94 9.26
N ILE A 168 -4.84 0.63 9.07
CA ILE A 168 -5.88 0.92 10.06
C ILE A 168 -5.61 0.16 11.36
N LEU A 169 -5.28 -1.13 11.28
CA LEU A 169 -5.04 -1.95 12.46
C LEU A 169 -3.81 -1.47 13.25
N MET A 170 -2.71 -1.17 12.56
CA MET A 170 -1.51 -0.63 13.21
C MET A 170 -1.75 0.77 13.77
N THR A 171 -2.47 1.64 13.05
CA THR A 171 -2.81 2.98 13.56
C THR A 171 -3.71 2.89 14.80
N ALA A 172 -4.71 2.00 14.79
CA ALA A 172 -5.57 1.78 15.94
C ALA A 172 -4.76 1.30 17.17
N LEU A 173 -3.83 0.37 16.98
CA LEU A 173 -2.94 -0.11 18.04
C LEU A 173 -2.07 1.02 18.61
N ALA A 174 -1.58 1.92 17.75
CA ALA A 174 -0.74 3.03 18.15
C ALA A 174 -1.49 4.09 18.96
N LEU A 175 -2.82 4.15 18.84
CA LEU A 175 -3.66 5.04 19.63
C LEU A 175 -4.06 4.46 20.98
N THR A 176 -3.94 3.15 21.17
CA THR A 176 -4.41 2.44 22.38
C THR A 176 -3.33 2.20 23.43
N LEU A 177 -2.05 2.40 23.10
CA LEU A 177 -0.88 2.09 23.92
C LEU A 177 0.02 3.31 24.04
#